data_AF-A0A6P0U6J8-F1
#
_entry.id   AF-A0A6P0U6J8-F1
#
_cell.length_a   1.000
_cell.length_b   1.000
_cell.length_c   1.000
_cell.angle_alpha   90.00
_cell.angle_beta   90.00
_cell.angle_gamma   90.00
#
_symmetry.space_group_name_H-M   'P 1'
#
loop_
_entity.id
_entity.type
_entity.pdbx_description
1 polymer ?
#
loop_
_entity_poly.entity_id
_entity_poly.type
_entity_poly.pdbx_seq_one_letter_code
_entity_poly.pdbx_strand_id
1 'polypeptide(L)'
;MISQSSSFQGEVIIHYSLFIIHYSLLNYPLQHKFWQIATVFLISAGIISCGISSQAETWWHKYSSYYDPQVAKIINQTNKPLVISNHSLRLTSLSYLLNPKIKLQLVEAKADALPKISDNFTDIFIFNPEDSFISQLETQANYRLKLIHNFGELWKLVKNQ
;
A
#
# COMPACT_ATOMS: atom_id res chain seq x y z
N MET A 1 -60.03 17.68 -56.68
CA MET A 1 -59.12 18.57 -55.94
C MET A 1 -58.35 17.78 -54.85
N ILE A 2 -57.82 16.58 -55.14
CA ILE A 2 -57.16 15.70 -54.15
C ILE A 2 -55.73 15.29 -54.61
N SER A 3 -55.40 15.42 -55.90
CA SER A 3 -54.09 15.02 -56.43
C SER A 3 -52.94 15.96 -56.02
N GLN A 4 -53.22 17.19 -55.59
CA GLN A 4 -52.20 18.21 -55.36
C GLN A 4 -51.65 18.25 -53.92
N SER A 5 -52.34 17.64 -52.95
CA SER A 5 -51.86 17.56 -51.56
C SER A 5 -50.85 16.42 -51.35
N SER A 6 -50.96 15.33 -52.12
CA SER A 6 -50.04 14.18 -52.03
C SER A 6 -48.64 14.48 -52.56
N SER A 7 -48.51 15.32 -53.59
CA SER A 7 -47.20 15.75 -54.12
C SER A 7 -46.46 16.68 -53.16
N PHE A 8 -47.19 17.57 -52.47
CA PHE A 8 -46.62 18.52 -51.52
C PHE A 8 -46.06 17.85 -50.26
N GLN A 9 -46.72 16.80 -49.76
CA GLN A 9 -46.20 16.04 -48.60
C GLN A 9 -44.95 15.21 -48.94
N GLY A 10 -44.86 14.69 -50.17
CA GLY A 10 -43.69 13.95 -50.64
C GLY A 10 -42.42 14.81 -50.68
N GLU A 11 -42.51 16.05 -51.18
CA GLU A 11 -41.36 16.95 -51.26
C GLU A 11 -40.81 17.34 -49.88
N VAL A 12 -41.69 17.61 -48.92
CA VAL A 12 -41.30 17.96 -47.55
C VAL A 12 -40.54 16.79 -46.90
N ILE A 13 -41.00 15.55 -47.06
CA ILE A 13 -40.34 14.36 -46.51
C ILE A 13 -38.95 14.16 -47.14
N ILE A 14 -38.81 14.42 -48.44
CA ILE A 14 -37.53 14.32 -49.15
C ILE A 14 -36.54 15.35 -48.61
N HIS A 15 -36.97 16.59 -48.39
CA HIS A 15 -36.11 17.64 -47.84
C HIS A 15 -35.64 17.35 -46.40
N TYR A 16 -36.53 16.85 -45.53
CA TYR A 16 -36.13 16.47 -44.17
C TYR A 16 -35.16 15.28 -44.16
N SER A 17 -35.38 14.29 -45.02
CA SER A 17 -34.50 13.13 -45.14
C SER A 17 -33.11 13.52 -45.64
N LEU A 18 -33.03 14.39 -46.65
CA LEU A 18 -31.77 14.96 -47.15
C LEU A 18 -31.05 15.79 -46.09
N PHE A 19 -31.77 16.59 -45.31
CA PHE A 19 -31.19 17.40 -44.24
C PHE A 19 -30.56 16.53 -43.14
N ILE A 20 -31.24 15.46 -42.71
CA ILE A 20 -30.73 14.52 -41.69
C ILE A 20 -29.50 13.77 -42.22
N ILE A 21 -29.52 13.33 -43.48
CA ILE A 21 -28.38 12.65 -44.10
C ILE A 21 -27.18 13.61 -44.23
N HIS A 22 -27.41 14.87 -44.62
CA HIS A 22 -26.34 15.86 -44.73
C HIS A 22 -25.73 16.21 -43.35
N TYR A 23 -26.57 16.41 -42.34
CA TYR A 23 -26.14 16.69 -40.97
C TYR A 23 -25.37 15.51 -40.35
N SER A 24 -25.82 14.28 -40.59
CA SER A 24 -25.13 13.07 -40.13
C SER A 24 -23.80 12.87 -40.86
N LEU A 25 -23.74 13.07 -42.18
CA LEU A 25 -22.48 12.99 -42.96
C LEU A 25 -21.45 14.05 -42.54
N LEU A 26 -21.90 15.27 -42.21
CA LEU A 26 -21.02 16.35 -41.74
C LEU A 26 -20.46 16.09 -40.34
N ASN A 27 -21.24 15.48 -39.44
CA ASN A 27 -20.80 15.21 -38.06
C ASN A 27 -20.15 13.84 -37.85
N TYR A 28 -20.31 12.89 -38.78
CA TYR A 28 -19.72 11.55 -38.70
C TYR A 28 -18.18 11.57 -38.49
N PRO A 29 -17.36 12.28 -39.29
CA PRO A 29 -15.91 12.26 -39.10
C PRO A 29 -15.47 12.98 -37.81
N LEU A 30 -16.23 13.98 -37.33
CA LEU A 30 -15.95 14.67 -36.07
C LEU A 30 -16.28 13.80 -34.86
N GLN A 31 -17.41 13.08 -34.89
CA GLN A 31 -17.78 12.16 -33.82
C GLN A 31 -16.81 10.99 -33.71
N HIS A 32 -16.40 10.39 -34.84
CA HIS A 32 -15.40 9.32 -34.85
C HIS A 32 -14.05 9.79 -34.29
N LYS A 33 -13.58 10.98 -34.69
CA LYS A 33 -12.34 11.56 -34.13
C LYS A 33 -12.45 11.83 -32.63
N PHE A 34 -13.59 12.36 -32.18
CA PHE A 34 -13.83 12.58 -30.75
C PHE A 34 -13.77 11.27 -29.95
N TRP A 35 -14.46 10.23 -30.40
CA TRP A 35 -14.47 8.94 -29.71
C TRP A 35 -13.12 8.21 -29.77
N GLN A 36 -12.36 8.37 -30.86
CA GLN A 36 -10.98 7.90 -30.94
C GLN A 36 -10.09 8.59 -29.90
N ILE A 37 -10.14 9.92 -29.81
CA ILE A 37 -9.37 10.69 -28.82
C ILE A 37 -9.80 10.28 -27.40
N ALA A 38 -11.11 10.19 -27.14
CA ALA A 38 -11.64 9.78 -25.84
C ALA A 38 -11.14 8.38 -25.44
N THR A 39 -11.11 7.44 -26.39
CA THR A 39 -10.63 6.07 -26.15
C THR A 39 -9.12 6.04 -25.88
N VAL A 40 -8.33 6.76 -26.68
CA VAL A 40 -6.87 6.88 -26.46
C VAL A 40 -6.59 7.50 -25.09
N PHE A 41 -7.34 8.53 -24.72
CA PHE A 41 -7.21 9.17 -23.42
C PHE A 41 -7.57 8.20 -22.28
N LEU A 42 -8.66 7.44 -22.42
CA LEU A 42 -9.10 6.47 -21.43
C LEU A 42 -8.07 5.34 -21.24
N ILE A 43 -7.52 4.81 -22.34
CA ILE A 43 -6.47 3.79 -22.30
C ILE A 43 -5.20 4.36 -21.66
N SER A 44 -4.80 5.58 -22.02
CA SER A 44 -3.62 6.25 -21.45
C SER A 44 -3.78 6.49 -19.95
N ALA A 45 -4.94 6.98 -19.52
CA ALA A 45 -5.28 7.15 -18.10
C ALA A 45 -5.28 5.80 -17.36
N GLY A 46 -5.77 4.73 -18.00
CA GLY A 46 -5.69 3.37 -17.49
C GLY A 46 -4.25 2.90 -17.28
N ILE A 47 -3.37 3.11 -18.25
CA ILE A 47 -1.94 2.75 -18.15
C ILE A 47 -1.25 3.53 -17.03
N ILE A 48 -1.52 4.83 -16.91
CA ILE A 48 -0.99 5.67 -15.83
C ILE A 48 -1.50 5.17 -14.46
N SER A 49 -2.79 4.85 -14.36
CA SER A 49 -3.39 4.29 -13.15
C SER A 49 -2.76 2.95 -12.77
N CYS A 50 -2.58 2.05 -13.74
CA CYS A 50 -1.87 0.78 -13.54
C CYS A 50 -0.42 0.99 -13.12
N GLY A 51 0.28 1.98 -13.69
CA GLY A 51 1.63 2.36 -13.28
C GLY A 51 1.69 2.82 -11.84
N ILE A 52 0.84 3.77 -11.45
CA ILE A 52 0.75 4.26 -10.06
C ILE A 52 0.37 3.11 -9.12
N SER A 53 -0.58 2.27 -9.51
CA SER A 53 -1.02 1.12 -8.72
C SER A 53 0.05 0.03 -8.61
N SER A 54 0.86 -0.18 -9.65
CA SER A 54 1.96 -1.15 -9.63
C SER A 54 3.15 -0.66 -8.80
N GLN A 55 3.34 0.66 -8.72
CA GLN A 55 4.37 1.29 -7.90
C GLN A 55 3.93 1.47 -6.44
N ALA A 56 2.66 1.18 -6.11
CA ALA A 56 2.19 1.20 -4.74
C ALA A 56 2.87 0.07 -3.95
N GLU A 57 3.76 0.46 -3.04
CA GLU A 57 4.61 -0.44 -2.25
C GLU A 57 3.80 -1.41 -1.36
N THR A 58 2.51 -1.11 -1.09
CA THR A 58 1.57 -2.02 -0.42
C THR A 58 0.11 -1.77 -0.84
N TRP A 59 -0.65 -2.83 -1.17
CA TRP A 59 -2.12 -2.78 -1.29
C TRP A 59 -2.74 -2.45 0.09
N TRP A 60 -3.90 -1.79 0.10
CA TRP A 60 -4.59 -1.16 1.25
C TRP A 60 -4.73 -2.03 2.52
N HIS A 61 -4.38 -3.32 2.47
CA HIS A 61 -4.51 -4.24 3.61
C HIS A 61 -3.20 -4.58 4.34
N LYS A 62 -2.03 -4.08 3.91
CA LYS A 62 -0.72 -4.42 4.51
C LYS A 62 -0.14 -3.37 5.48
N TYR A 63 -0.99 -2.52 6.06
CA TYR A 63 -0.59 -1.40 6.94
C TYR A 63 0.49 -1.76 7.98
N SER A 64 0.40 -2.94 8.59
CA SER A 64 1.33 -3.33 9.63
C SER A 64 2.75 -3.69 9.13
N SER A 65 2.94 -4.01 7.84
CA SER A 65 4.27 -4.28 7.27
C SER A 65 4.83 -3.15 6.40
N TYR A 66 4.07 -2.06 6.21
CA TYR A 66 4.51 -0.92 5.40
C TYR A 66 5.80 -0.28 5.94
N TYR A 67 5.97 -0.30 7.27
CA TYR A 67 7.12 0.29 7.93
C TYR A 67 8.26 -0.70 8.16
N ASP A 68 8.11 -1.98 7.78
CA ASP A 68 9.15 -3.01 7.94
C ASP A 68 10.48 -2.61 7.27
N PRO A 69 10.50 -2.03 6.05
CA PRO A 69 11.76 -1.57 5.43
C PRO A 69 12.46 -0.46 6.22
N GLN A 70 11.69 0.45 6.82
CA GLN A 70 12.23 1.57 7.61
C GLN A 70 12.79 1.05 8.93
N VAL A 71 12.06 0.16 9.60
CA VAL A 71 12.50 -0.56 10.80
C VAL A 71 13.78 -1.35 10.52
N ALA A 72 13.81 -2.12 9.43
CA ALA A 72 14.98 -2.90 9.04
C ALA A 72 16.21 -2.00 8.80
N LYS A 73 16.04 -0.83 8.17
CA LYS A 73 17.13 0.13 7.96
C LYS A 73 17.74 0.61 9.28
N ILE A 74 16.92 0.90 10.28
CA ILE A 74 17.38 1.33 11.62
C ILE A 74 18.19 0.20 12.29
N ILE A 75 17.66 -1.02 12.27
CA ILE A 75 18.33 -2.17 12.91
C ILE A 75 19.63 -2.52 12.18
N ASN A 76 19.64 -2.48 10.84
CA ASN A 76 20.79 -2.83 10.00
C ASN A 76 22.02 -1.93 10.21
N GLN A 77 21.82 -0.67 10.61
CA GLN A 77 22.88 0.30 10.91
C GLN A 77 23.57 0.04 12.25
N THR A 78 23.00 -0.84 13.08
CA THR A 78 23.50 -1.13 14.41
C THR A 78 24.58 -2.22 14.37
N ASN A 79 25.57 -2.13 15.25
CA ASN A 79 26.79 -2.95 15.13
C ASN A 79 26.58 -4.40 15.60
N LYS A 80 25.79 -4.62 16.67
CA LYS A 80 25.43 -5.95 17.20
C LYS A 80 24.02 -5.96 17.82
N PRO A 81 22.96 -5.75 17.01
CA PRO A 81 21.60 -5.73 17.52
C PRO A 81 21.07 -7.13 17.79
N LEU A 82 20.29 -7.26 18.86
CA LEU A 82 19.37 -8.37 19.10
C LEU A 82 17.94 -7.88 18.85
N VAL A 83 17.18 -8.58 18.01
CA VAL A 83 15.76 -8.30 17.80
C VAL A 83 14.92 -9.37 18.49
N ILE A 84 14.09 -8.95 19.42
CA ILE A 84 13.18 -9.79 20.18
C ILE A 84 11.75 -9.54 19.70
N SER A 85 10.99 -10.60 19.46
CA SER A 85 9.56 -10.49 19.15
C SER A 85 8.82 -11.70 19.71
N ASN A 86 7.54 -11.53 20.00
CA ASN A 86 6.61 -12.61 20.35
C ASN A 86 5.74 -13.07 19.18
N HIS A 87 5.89 -12.45 17.99
CA HIS A 87 5.16 -12.82 16.77
C HIS A 87 6.08 -13.48 15.74
N SER A 88 6.03 -14.81 15.65
CA SER A 88 6.87 -15.61 14.75
C SER A 88 6.75 -15.21 13.27
N LEU A 89 5.52 -15.03 12.77
CA LEU A 89 5.25 -14.68 11.38
C LEU A 89 5.77 -13.28 11.02
N ARG A 90 5.58 -12.30 11.91
CA ARG A 90 6.06 -10.92 11.73
C ARG A 90 7.57 -10.85 11.77
N LEU A 91 8.19 -11.52 12.74
CA LEU A 91 9.65 -11.60 12.86
C LEU A 91 10.27 -12.28 11.63
N THR A 92 9.63 -13.34 11.12
CA THR A 92 10.08 -14.01 9.90
C THR A 92 9.99 -13.08 8.68
N SER A 93 8.90 -12.33 8.53
CA SER A 93 8.76 -11.32 7.47
C SER A 93 9.87 -10.27 7.54
N LEU A 94 10.13 -9.72 8.73
CA LEU A 94 11.19 -8.74 8.93
C LEU A 94 12.58 -9.33 8.66
N SER A 95 12.80 -10.60 9.01
CA SER A 95 14.11 -11.27 8.85
C SER A 95 14.65 -11.25 7.43
N TYR A 96 13.77 -11.25 6.42
CA TYR A 96 14.17 -11.15 5.00
C TYR A 96 14.81 -9.80 4.64
N LEU A 97 14.54 -8.75 5.42
CA LEU A 97 15.07 -7.40 5.21
C LEU A 97 16.30 -7.11 6.08
N LEU A 98 16.60 -7.99 7.04
CA LEU A 98 17.67 -7.82 8.02
C LEU A 98 18.99 -8.40 7.50
N ASN A 99 20.09 -7.75 7.87
CA ASN A 99 21.43 -8.26 7.61
C ASN A 99 21.65 -9.59 8.35
N PRO A 100 22.37 -10.55 7.73
CA PRO A 100 22.60 -11.89 8.31
C PRO A 100 23.40 -11.88 9.62
N LYS A 101 24.07 -10.77 9.95
CA LYS A 101 24.78 -10.57 11.23
C LYS A 101 23.83 -10.37 12.42
N ILE A 102 22.57 -10.02 12.17
CA ILE A 102 21.59 -9.68 13.20
C ILE A 102 21.08 -10.96 13.86
N LYS A 103 21.00 -10.95 15.19
CA LYS A 103 20.43 -12.08 15.94
C LYS A 103 18.95 -11.82 16.21
N LEU A 104 18.16 -12.85 15.96
CA LEU A 104 16.72 -12.84 16.17
C LEU A 104 16.39 -13.80 17.31
N GLN A 105 15.48 -13.38 18.18
CA GLN A 105 15.00 -14.19 19.29
C GLN A 105 13.48 -14.11 19.35
N LEU A 106 12.85 -15.26 19.10
CA LEU A 106 11.42 -15.43 19.29
C LEU A 106 11.17 -15.80 20.76
N VAL A 107 10.18 -15.15 21.37
CA VAL A 107 9.80 -15.36 22.77
C VAL A 107 8.32 -15.66 22.83
N GLU A 108 7.90 -16.55 23.72
CA GLU A 108 6.48 -16.77 23.94
C GLU A 108 5.89 -15.62 24.77
N ALA A 109 4.77 -15.05 24.33
CA ALA A 109 4.12 -13.91 24.97
C ALA A 109 3.70 -14.18 26.44
N LYS A 110 3.57 -15.46 26.82
CA LYS A 110 3.16 -15.92 28.15
C LYS A 110 4.30 -16.50 28.99
N ALA A 111 5.55 -16.33 28.57
CA ALA A 111 6.67 -16.79 29.37
C ALA A 111 6.82 -15.91 30.62
N ASP A 112 6.73 -16.50 31.82
CA ASP A 112 6.83 -15.81 33.11
C ASP A 112 8.19 -15.09 33.34
N ALA A 113 9.19 -15.43 32.54
CA ALA A 113 10.51 -14.81 32.58
C ALA A 113 10.93 -14.40 31.17
N LEU A 114 11.42 -13.16 31.04
CA LEU A 114 12.16 -12.75 29.86
C LEU A 114 13.30 -13.74 29.60
N PRO A 115 13.61 -14.02 28.33
CA PRO A 115 14.76 -14.84 28.02
C PRO A 115 16.01 -14.21 28.63
N LYS A 116 16.95 -15.06 29.06
CA LYS A 116 18.27 -14.56 29.46
C LYS A 116 18.93 -13.88 28.27
N ILE A 117 18.88 -12.55 28.24
CA ILE A 117 19.59 -11.76 27.25
C ILE A 117 21.05 -11.71 27.68
N SER A 118 21.94 -12.25 26.85
CA SER A 118 23.37 -12.16 27.13
C SER A 118 23.84 -10.71 27.01
N ASP A 119 24.75 -10.27 27.87
CA ASP A 119 25.32 -8.91 27.85
C ASP A 119 26.21 -8.60 26.64
N ASN A 120 26.34 -9.54 25.69
CA ASN A 120 27.16 -9.42 24.49
C ASN A 120 26.53 -8.55 23.39
N PHE A 121 25.29 -8.10 23.56
CA PHE A 121 24.56 -7.26 22.61
C PHE A 121 24.63 -5.79 23.04
N THR A 122 25.04 -4.89 22.12
CA THR A 122 25.06 -3.45 22.41
C THR A 122 23.67 -2.83 22.42
N ASP A 123 22.78 -3.35 21.59
CA ASP A 123 21.45 -2.79 21.39
C ASP A 123 20.43 -3.91 21.29
N ILE A 124 19.35 -3.79 22.07
CA ILE A 124 18.27 -4.76 22.09
C ILE A 124 17.02 -4.03 21.61
N PHE A 125 16.46 -4.53 20.51
CA PHE A 125 15.23 -4.04 19.91
C PHE A 125 14.09 -5.02 20.18
N ILE A 126 12.90 -4.48 20.44
CA ILE A 126 11.68 -5.25 20.56
C ILE A 126 10.78 -4.85 19.40
N PHE A 127 10.44 -5.83 18.56
CA PHE A 127 9.70 -5.61 17.31
C PHE A 127 8.30 -6.19 17.39
N ASN A 128 7.32 -5.33 17.12
CA ASN A 128 5.90 -5.62 17.17
C ASN A 128 5.49 -6.49 18.39
N PRO A 129 5.84 -6.13 19.63
CA PRO A 129 5.34 -6.81 20.81
C PRO A 129 3.85 -6.60 21.04
N GLU A 130 3.23 -7.61 21.63
CA GLU A 130 1.88 -7.51 22.19
C GLU A 130 1.89 -6.64 23.45
N ASP A 131 0.78 -5.92 23.70
CA ASP A 131 0.63 -5.02 24.85
C ASP A 131 0.89 -5.71 26.20
N SER A 132 0.52 -6.99 26.29
CA SER A 132 0.78 -7.83 27.47
C SER A 132 2.27 -8.03 27.73
N PHE A 133 3.08 -8.16 26.67
CA PHE A 133 4.53 -8.30 26.75
C PHE A 133 5.21 -6.98 27.12
N ILE A 134 4.76 -5.85 26.57
CA ILE A 134 5.21 -4.51 26.96
C ILE A 134 4.97 -4.29 28.47
N SER A 135 3.78 -4.60 28.95
CA SER A 135 3.41 -4.43 30.36
C SER A 135 4.30 -5.28 31.29
N GLN A 136 4.59 -6.53 30.89
CA GLN A 136 5.50 -7.41 31.64
C GLN A 136 6.93 -6.86 31.69
N LEU A 137 7.42 -6.32 30.57
CA LEU A 137 8.75 -5.72 30.46
C LEU A 137 8.90 -4.49 31.35
N GLU A 138 7.90 -3.62 31.39
CA GLU A 138 7.90 -2.41 32.23
C GLU A 138 7.79 -2.73 33.72
N THR A 139 7.14 -3.84 34.08
CA THR A 139 7.03 -4.30 35.47
C THR A 139 8.37 -4.82 36.00
N GLN A 140 9.29 -5.24 35.13
CA GLN A 140 10.65 -5.64 35.53
C GLN A 140 11.54 -4.40 35.72
N ALA A 141 11.84 -4.06 36.98
CA ALA A 141 12.54 -2.84 37.42
C ALA A 141 13.88 -2.50 36.72
N ASN A 142 14.51 -3.45 36.04
CA ASN A 142 15.85 -3.30 35.47
C ASN A 142 15.87 -2.69 34.05
N TYR A 143 14.71 -2.57 33.40
CA TYR A 143 14.65 -2.13 32.01
C TYR A 143 13.61 -1.02 31.79
N ARG A 144 13.93 -0.13 30.86
CA ARG A 144 13.02 0.88 30.33
C ARG A 144 12.90 0.72 28.83
N LEU A 145 11.67 0.77 28.33
CA LEU A 145 11.40 0.76 26.90
C LEU A 145 11.40 2.18 26.35
N LYS A 146 12.16 2.38 25.27
CA LYS A 146 12.16 3.62 24.50
C LYS A 146 11.58 3.34 23.12
N LEU A 147 10.47 4.00 22.78
CA LEU A 147 9.91 3.93 21.44
C LEU A 147 10.87 4.59 20.44
N ILE A 148 11.27 3.84 19.41
CA ILE A 148 12.15 4.31 18.33
C ILE A 148 11.35 4.61 17.07
N HIS A 149 10.33 3.79 16.78
CA HIS A 149 9.48 3.98 15.61
C HIS A 149 8.02 3.63 15.96
N ASN A 150 7.14 4.66 15.97
CA ASN A 150 5.75 4.51 16.38
C ASN A 150 4.96 3.57 15.46
N PHE A 151 4.93 3.85 14.16
CA PHE A 151 4.11 3.10 13.21
C PHE A 151 4.62 1.70 12.86
N GLY A 152 5.87 1.44 13.19
CA GLY A 152 6.53 0.15 12.94
C GLY A 152 6.72 -0.65 14.23
N GLU A 153 6.14 -0.16 15.33
CA GLU A 153 6.11 -0.84 16.61
C GLU A 153 7.52 -1.34 17.02
N LEU A 154 8.49 -0.42 16.92
CA LEU A 154 9.89 -0.69 17.27
C LEU A 154 10.25 0.03 18.55
N TRP A 155 10.57 -0.76 19.57
CA TRP A 155 11.07 -0.31 20.85
C TRP A 155 12.53 -0.70 21.03
N LYS A 156 13.27 0.08 21.83
CA LYS A 156 14.62 -0.23 22.27
C LYS A 156 14.61 -0.42 23.77
N LEU A 157 15.21 -1.52 24.22
CA LEU A 157 15.43 -1.80 25.63
C LEU A 157 16.64 -0.98 26.11
N VAL A 158 16.43 -0.17 27.14
CA VAL A 158 17.47 0.61 27.80
C VAL A 158 17.57 0.10 29.24
N LYS A 159 18.75 -0.29 29.69
CA LYS A 159 18.96 -0.68 31.10
C LYS A 159 18.83 0.57 31.97
N ASN A 160 18.06 0.49 33.04
CA ASN A 160 18.05 1.53 34.06
C ASN A 160 19.42 1.49 34.77
N GLN A 161 20.14 2.62 34.74
CA GLN A 161 21.42 2.77 35.46
C GLN A 161 21.19 2.82 36.97
#